data_AF-A0A550HK69-F1
#
_entry.id   AF-A0A550HK69-F1
#
_cell.length_a   1.000
_cell.length_b   1.000
_cell.length_c   1.000
_cell.angle_alpha   90.00
_cell.angle_beta   90.00
_cell.angle_gamma   90.00
#
_symmetry.space_group_name_H-M   'P 1'
#
loop_
_entity.id
_entity.type
_entity.pdbx_description
1 polymer ?
#
loop_
_entity_poly.entity_id
_entity_poly.type
_entity_poly.pdbx_seq_one_letter_code
_entity_poly.pdbx_strand_id
1 'polypeptide(L)'
;MLSDDVLDRMLRSSDPAPGDSATDPNSPAAERILAQVRRRTRQRRRRTLIMAPVVALVVAGATAGTYAWVAGDGKGHTLDSTGLVCVGPAQGDAVVGFDPGADDPVAVCRKQWSEMFGQPVPDALTACVDSSLQGSIKVYPGGKDQCARHRADPYLGPTREQLGLSRLRADLKERFADRTCIPHPELRKVMSELFTRYGLDGWEARHFQTGDKEPEGPCADIGLIDEPERVIFLGDHKPGTPVHWP
;
A
#
# COMPACT_ATOMS: atom_id res chain seq x y z
N MET A 1 6.01 -13.40 -25.09
CA MET A 1 6.24 -12.14 -25.82
C MET A 1 5.01 -11.89 -26.68
N LEU A 2 4.25 -10.84 -26.37
CA LEU A 2 3.17 -10.39 -27.26
C LEU A 2 3.81 -9.82 -28.52
N SER A 3 3.27 -10.11 -29.71
CA SER A 3 3.74 -9.45 -30.92
C SER A 3 3.36 -7.98 -30.89
N ASP A 4 4.16 -7.14 -31.53
CA ASP A 4 3.93 -5.69 -31.58
C ASP A 4 2.52 -5.35 -32.10
N ASP A 5 1.98 -6.16 -33.00
CA ASP A 5 0.60 -6.02 -33.52
C ASP A 5 -0.48 -6.26 -32.46
N VAL A 6 -0.23 -7.14 -31.49
CA VAL A 6 -1.18 -7.43 -30.40
C VAL A 6 -1.11 -6.31 -29.37
N LEU A 7 0.09 -5.80 -29.08
CA LEU A 7 0.27 -4.66 -28.20
C LEU A 7 -0.36 -3.38 -28.77
N ASP A 8 -0.14 -3.09 -30.06
CA ASP A 8 -0.74 -1.95 -30.76
C ASP A 8 -2.27 -2.04 -30.77
N ARG A 9 -2.82 -3.24 -30.95
CA ARG A 9 -4.27 -3.47 -30.88
C ARG A 9 -4.85 -3.24 -29.48
N MET A 10 -4.16 -3.72 -28.44
CA MET A 10 -4.56 -3.52 -27.04
C MET A 10 -4.51 -2.04 -26.62
N LEU A 11 -3.50 -1.30 -27.10
CA LEU A 11 -3.37 0.13 -26.85
C LEU A 11 -4.48 0.92 -27.54
N ARG A 12 -4.78 0.61 -28.81
CA ARG A 12 -5.88 1.28 -29.55
C ARG A 12 -7.26 0.97 -28.98
N SER A 13 -7.49 -0.25 -28.46
CA SER A 13 -8.78 -0.58 -27.83
C SER A 13 -9.01 0.10 -26.49
N SER A 14 -7.95 0.63 -25.88
CA SER A 14 -8.00 1.31 -24.58
C SER A 14 -8.01 2.84 -24.71
N ASP A 15 -7.99 3.36 -25.94
CA ASP A 15 -8.09 4.79 -26.21
C ASP A 15 -9.54 5.27 -25.96
N PRO A 16 -9.79 6.17 -25.00
CA PRO A 16 -11.13 6.67 -24.70
C PRO A 16 -11.73 7.54 -25.83
N ALA A 17 -10.96 7.92 -26.85
CA ALA A 17 -11.45 8.69 -28.00
C ALA A 17 -11.05 8.03 -29.35
N PRO A 18 -11.61 6.85 -29.68
CA PRO A 18 -11.26 6.15 -30.90
C PRO A 18 -11.75 6.92 -32.13
N GLY A 19 -10.82 7.55 -32.86
CA GLY A 19 -11.10 8.30 -34.09
C GLY A 19 -10.54 9.72 -34.12
N ASP A 20 -10.12 10.26 -32.96
CA ASP A 20 -9.38 11.51 -32.93
C ASP A 20 -7.91 11.23 -33.29
N SER A 21 -7.39 11.92 -34.30
CA SER A 21 -5.97 11.83 -34.64
C SER A 21 -5.14 12.18 -33.41
N ALA A 22 -4.22 11.29 -33.01
CA ALA A 22 -3.29 11.52 -31.92
C ALA A 22 -2.73 12.94 -32.02
N THR A 23 -2.87 13.73 -30.96
CA THR A 23 -2.42 15.12 -30.96
C THR A 23 -0.95 15.14 -31.33
N ASP A 24 -0.61 15.78 -32.46
CA ASP A 24 0.77 15.84 -32.96
C ASP A 24 1.68 16.29 -31.81
N PRO A 25 2.72 15.50 -31.45
CA PRO A 25 3.60 15.79 -30.33
C PRO A 25 4.32 17.14 -30.46
N ASN A 26 4.43 17.69 -31.67
CA ASN A 26 4.99 19.01 -31.94
C ASN A 26 3.94 20.12 -32.04
N SER A 27 2.67 19.83 -31.76
CA SER A 27 1.61 20.82 -31.84
C SER A 27 1.58 21.75 -30.60
N PRO A 28 1.10 22.99 -30.77
CA PRO A 28 0.86 23.91 -29.66
C PRO A 28 -0.17 23.39 -28.62
N ALA A 29 -0.95 22.36 -28.97
CA ALA A 29 -1.87 21.69 -28.06
C ALA A 29 -1.14 20.67 -27.17
N ALA A 30 -0.23 19.87 -27.73
CA ALA A 30 0.63 18.96 -26.99
C ALA A 30 1.52 19.72 -25.98
N GLU A 31 2.09 20.86 -26.39
CA GLU A 31 2.88 21.71 -25.49
C GLU A 31 2.05 22.25 -24.31
N ARG A 32 0.79 22.64 -24.56
CA ARG A 32 -0.13 23.09 -23.51
C ARG A 32 -0.46 21.97 -22.53
N ILE A 33 -0.72 20.76 -23.03
CA ILE A 33 -0.99 19.58 -22.19
C ILE A 33 0.25 19.23 -21.35
N LEU A 34 1.43 19.16 -21.96
CA LEU A 34 2.68 18.87 -21.25
C LEU A 34 3.03 19.97 -20.24
N ALA A 35 2.80 21.25 -20.56
CA ALA A 35 2.98 22.36 -19.62
C ALA A 35 2.01 22.28 -18.44
N GLN A 36 0.76 21.87 -18.68
CA GLN A 36 -0.27 21.71 -17.65
C GLN A 36 0.02 20.52 -16.74
N VAL A 37 0.49 19.40 -17.30
CA VAL A 37 0.98 18.24 -16.55
C VAL A 37 2.22 18.63 -15.73
N ARG A 38 3.24 19.27 -16.32
CA ARG A 38 4.44 19.72 -15.60
C ARG A 38 4.10 20.72 -14.48
N ARG A 39 3.14 21.62 -14.68
CA ARG A 39 2.65 22.54 -13.63
C ARG A 39 1.96 21.77 -12.50
N ARG A 40 1.08 20.80 -12.80
CA ARG A 40 0.44 19.95 -11.79
C ARG A 40 1.47 19.13 -11.02
N THR A 41 2.45 18.53 -11.69
CA THR A 41 3.51 17.75 -11.05
C THR A 41 4.43 18.63 -10.19
N ARG A 42 4.80 19.83 -10.64
CA ARG A 42 5.56 20.80 -9.82
C ARG A 42 4.77 21.31 -8.62
N GLN A 43 3.46 21.52 -8.75
CA GLN A 43 2.59 21.96 -7.67
C GLN A 43 2.38 20.85 -6.64
N ARG A 44 2.29 19.59 -7.08
CA ARG A 44 2.27 18.40 -6.20
C ARG A 44 3.59 18.27 -5.45
N ARG A 45 4.74 18.33 -6.14
CA ARG A 45 6.08 18.32 -5.50
C ARG A 45 6.30 19.48 -4.54
N ARG A 46 5.85 20.69 -4.87
CA ARG A 46 5.91 21.84 -3.94
C ARG A 46 5.02 21.64 -2.73
N ARG A 47 3.83 21.05 -2.85
CA ARG A 47 2.98 20.72 -1.69
C ARG A 47 3.61 19.65 -0.81
N THR A 48 4.22 18.62 -1.39
CA THR A 48 4.93 17.58 -0.63
C THR A 48 6.16 18.14 0.09
N LEU A 49 6.88 19.10 -0.51
CA LEU A 49 8.03 19.76 0.14
C LEU A 49 7.63 20.84 1.15
N ILE A 50 6.44 21.44 1.06
CA ILE A 50 5.94 22.41 2.05
C ILE A 50 5.37 21.68 3.29
N MET A 51 4.91 20.43 3.15
CA MET A 51 4.58 19.56 4.30
C MET A 51 5.80 18.87 4.94
N ALA A 52 7.01 19.30 4.60
CA ALA A 52 8.24 18.91 5.29
C ALA A 52 9.08 20.17 5.54
N PRO A 53 8.69 21.03 6.50
CA PRO A 53 9.40 21.00 7.79
C PRO A 53 8.59 21.61 8.97
N VAL A 54 7.99 20.80 9.83
CA VAL A 54 7.73 21.20 11.24
C VAL A 54 7.90 19.99 12.14
N VAL A 55 9.15 19.60 12.44
CA VAL A 55 9.47 18.92 13.71
C VAL A 55 10.78 19.51 14.21
N ALA A 56 10.70 20.76 14.67
CA ALA A 56 11.63 21.30 15.65
C ALA A 56 10.83 21.52 16.93
N LEU A 57 11.24 20.83 17.99
CA LEU A 57 10.91 21.09 19.39
C LEU A 57 9.44 20.96 19.81
N VAL A 58 9.04 19.73 20.14
CA VAL A 58 8.24 19.50 21.36
C VAL A 58 8.88 18.35 22.12
N VAL A 59 9.76 18.70 23.05
CA VAL A 59 10.12 17.85 24.18
C VAL A 59 9.07 18.11 25.27
N ALA A 60 8.47 17.02 25.74
CA ALA A 60 7.78 16.82 27.04
C ALA A 60 6.31 16.42 26.92
N GLY A 61 6.00 15.17 27.28
CA GLY A 61 4.65 14.69 27.53
C GLY A 61 4.51 13.19 27.30
N ALA A 62 4.79 12.40 28.34
CA ALA A 62 4.79 10.94 28.31
C ALA A 62 3.46 10.32 27.86
N THR A 63 3.53 9.33 26.97
CA THR A 63 2.87 8.03 27.15
C THR A 63 3.73 6.95 26.50
N ALA A 64 4.24 6.06 27.35
CA ALA A 64 4.90 4.83 26.93
C ALA A 64 3.85 3.92 26.28
N GLY A 65 4.00 3.66 24.98
CA GLY A 65 3.24 2.67 24.22
C GLY A 65 4.20 1.75 23.48
N THR A 66 5.04 1.04 24.22
CA THR A 66 6.04 0.09 23.73
C THR A 66 5.39 -1.17 23.15
N TYR A 67 4.77 -1.12 21.97
CA TYR A 67 4.42 -2.36 21.24
C TYR A 67 4.34 -2.11 19.74
N ALA A 68 5.40 -2.51 19.01
CA ALA A 68 5.35 -3.00 17.62
C ALA A 68 6.62 -3.82 17.36
N TRP A 69 6.57 -5.13 17.61
CA TRP A 69 7.69 -6.05 17.39
C TRP A 69 7.49 -6.85 16.10
N VAL A 70 8.25 -6.55 15.03
CA VAL A 70 9.23 -7.51 14.44
C VAL A 70 10.40 -6.70 13.88
N ALA A 71 11.53 -6.78 14.58
CA ALA A 71 12.88 -6.59 14.06
C ALA A 71 13.73 -7.63 14.81
N GLY A 72 14.59 -8.36 14.11
CA GLY A 72 15.51 -9.33 14.71
C GLY A 72 16.65 -8.68 15.52
N ASP A 73 16.66 -7.35 15.65
CA ASP A 73 17.48 -6.59 16.60
C ASP A 73 16.74 -6.17 17.89
N GLY A 74 15.45 -6.48 17.97
CA GLY A 74 14.59 -6.15 19.09
C GLY A 74 14.21 -4.67 19.25
N LYS A 75 14.38 -3.85 18.21
CA LYS A 75 14.06 -2.41 18.25
C LYS A 75 12.71 -2.03 17.66
N GLY A 76 11.99 -2.97 17.06
CA GLY A 76 10.62 -2.78 16.58
C GLY A 76 10.55 -1.80 15.42
N HIS A 77 10.41 -2.32 14.20
CA HIS A 77 10.13 -1.49 13.03
C HIS A 77 8.65 -1.61 12.68
N THR A 78 8.04 -0.47 12.36
CA THR A 78 6.72 -0.39 11.74
C THR A 78 6.86 -0.89 10.31
N LEU A 79 6.08 -1.91 9.94
CA LEU A 79 6.19 -2.63 8.67
C LEU A 79 4.89 -2.44 7.89
N ASP A 80 4.96 -2.15 6.59
CA ASP A 80 3.79 -2.27 5.72
C ASP A 80 3.34 -3.74 5.68
N SER A 81 2.22 -4.04 6.33
CA SER A 81 1.69 -5.40 6.46
C SER A 81 0.81 -5.80 5.28
N THR A 82 0.65 -4.94 4.28
CA THR A 82 -0.17 -5.22 3.09
C THR A 82 0.64 -5.67 1.88
N GLY A 83 1.96 -5.42 1.91
CA GLY A 83 2.88 -5.69 0.82
C GLY A 83 3.93 -6.75 1.17
N LEU A 84 4.22 -7.59 0.19
CA LEU A 84 5.33 -8.55 0.21
C LEU A 84 6.17 -8.35 -1.05
N VAL A 85 7.49 -8.35 -0.90
CA VAL A 85 8.42 -8.28 -2.03
C VAL A 85 9.03 -9.64 -2.28
N CYS A 86 8.72 -10.25 -3.41
CA CYS A 86 9.41 -11.45 -3.89
C CYS A 86 10.64 -10.99 -4.68
N VAL A 87 11.84 -11.26 -4.14
CA VAL A 87 13.09 -10.83 -4.75
C VAL A 87 13.44 -11.77 -5.90
N GLY A 88 13.38 -11.26 -7.11
CA GLY A 88 13.55 -12.04 -8.32
C GLY A 88 15.02 -12.18 -8.75
N PRO A 89 15.27 -12.95 -9.81
CA PRO A 89 16.54 -12.91 -10.53
C PRO A 89 16.73 -11.54 -11.22
N ALA A 90 17.77 -11.38 -12.04
CA ALA A 90 18.21 -10.11 -12.66
C ALA A 90 17.14 -9.26 -13.41
N GLN A 91 15.92 -9.76 -13.58
CA GLN A 91 14.79 -9.12 -14.25
C GLN A 91 13.99 -8.17 -13.34
N GLY A 92 14.22 -8.21 -12.01
CA GLY A 92 13.62 -7.29 -11.04
C GLY A 92 12.83 -8.00 -9.93
N ASP A 93 12.37 -7.21 -8.97
CA ASP A 93 11.57 -7.68 -7.84
C ASP A 93 10.07 -7.56 -8.16
N ALA A 94 9.26 -8.44 -7.56
CA ALA A 94 7.81 -8.37 -7.67
C ALA A 94 7.19 -7.97 -6.33
N VAL A 95 6.30 -7.00 -6.35
CA VAL A 95 5.50 -6.60 -5.18
C VAL A 95 4.13 -7.24 -5.30
N VAL A 96 3.74 -7.99 -4.27
CA VAL A 96 2.50 -8.75 -4.22
C VAL A 96 1.70 -8.37 -2.98
N GLY A 97 0.37 -8.45 -3.09
CA GLY A 97 -0.50 -8.28 -1.93
C GLY A 97 -0.27 -9.40 -0.92
N PHE A 98 -0.30 -9.03 0.36
CA PHE A 98 -0.07 -9.94 1.47
C PHE A 98 -1.07 -9.69 2.59
N ASP A 99 -1.66 -10.76 3.11
CA ASP A 99 -2.46 -10.73 4.31
C ASP A 99 -1.77 -11.51 5.45
N PRO A 100 -1.20 -10.84 6.46
CA PRO A 100 -0.51 -11.51 7.57
C PRO A 100 -1.42 -12.45 8.39
N GLY A 101 -2.75 -12.32 8.30
CA GLY A 101 -3.69 -13.20 8.99
C GLY A 101 -4.01 -14.49 8.24
N ALA A 102 -3.71 -14.56 6.93
CA ALA A 102 -4.11 -15.68 6.07
C ALA A 102 -2.94 -16.28 5.28
N ASP A 103 -1.89 -15.50 5.02
CA ASP A 103 -0.82 -15.84 4.11
C ASP A 103 0.50 -16.16 4.84
N ASP A 104 1.28 -17.08 4.24
CA ASP A 104 2.69 -17.26 4.54
C ASP A 104 3.52 -16.62 3.43
N PRO A 105 4.50 -15.74 3.74
CA PRO A 105 5.20 -14.98 2.71
C PRO A 105 6.00 -15.88 1.76
N VAL A 106 6.57 -16.97 2.26
CA VAL A 106 7.31 -17.93 1.41
C VAL A 106 6.35 -18.66 0.48
N ALA A 107 5.20 -19.11 0.99
CA ALA A 107 4.18 -19.79 0.21
C ALA A 107 3.60 -18.89 -0.90
N VAL A 108 3.34 -17.60 -0.61
CA VAL A 108 2.85 -16.62 -1.59
C VAL A 108 3.86 -16.45 -2.72
N CYS A 109 5.12 -16.14 -2.40
CA CYS A 109 6.15 -15.97 -3.43
C CYS A 109 6.40 -17.26 -4.22
N ARG A 110 6.37 -18.42 -3.55
CA ARG A 110 6.48 -19.74 -4.21
C ARG A 110 5.36 -19.98 -5.21
N LYS A 111 4.11 -19.69 -4.83
CA LYS A 111 2.93 -19.91 -5.68
C LYS A 111 2.98 -19.05 -6.94
N GLN A 112 3.41 -17.80 -6.81
CA GLN A 112 3.41 -16.83 -7.90
C GLN A 112 4.73 -16.81 -8.70
N TRP A 113 5.77 -17.52 -8.26
CA TRP A 113 7.13 -17.38 -8.78
C TRP A 113 7.25 -17.52 -10.30
N SER A 114 6.67 -18.61 -10.85
CA SER A 114 6.77 -18.90 -12.28
C SER A 114 6.00 -17.90 -13.13
N GLU A 115 4.92 -17.34 -12.60
CA GLU A 115 4.14 -16.30 -13.28
C GLU A 115 4.89 -14.97 -13.27
N MET A 116 5.49 -14.59 -12.13
CA MET A 116 6.20 -13.32 -11.97
C MET A 116 7.54 -13.29 -12.72
N PHE A 117 8.29 -14.40 -12.70
CA PHE A 117 9.69 -14.42 -13.18
C PHE A 117 9.92 -15.33 -14.40
N GLY A 118 8.92 -16.09 -14.85
CA GLY A 118 9.06 -17.01 -15.99
C GLY A 118 10.09 -18.13 -15.75
N GLN A 119 10.35 -18.48 -14.50
CA GLN A 119 11.39 -19.43 -14.08
C GLN A 119 10.83 -20.44 -13.07
N PRO A 120 11.45 -21.62 -12.95
CA PRO A 120 11.11 -22.54 -11.86
C PRO A 120 11.38 -21.89 -10.50
N VAL A 121 10.55 -22.24 -9.51
CA VAL A 121 10.74 -21.81 -8.12
C VAL A 121 12.08 -22.36 -7.62
N PRO A 122 12.93 -21.56 -6.95
CA PRO A 122 14.09 -22.04 -6.23
C PRO A 122 13.71 -23.07 -5.15
N ASP A 123 14.59 -24.04 -4.92
CA ASP A 123 14.38 -25.08 -3.90
C ASP A 123 14.13 -24.50 -2.51
N ALA A 124 14.84 -23.41 -2.20
CA ALA A 124 14.72 -22.67 -0.95
C ALA A 124 14.35 -21.21 -1.21
N LEU A 125 13.44 -20.71 -0.39
CA LEU A 125 13.08 -19.30 -0.28
C LEU A 125 13.14 -18.94 1.21
N THR A 126 13.59 -17.73 1.51
CA THR A 126 13.72 -17.24 2.90
C THR A 126 13.07 -15.89 3.05
N ALA A 127 12.10 -15.78 3.96
CA ALA A 127 11.46 -14.51 4.30
C ALA A 127 12.30 -13.74 5.32
N CYS A 128 12.55 -12.47 5.02
CA CYS A 128 13.32 -11.55 5.83
C CYS A 128 12.55 -10.24 5.99
N VAL A 129 12.86 -9.49 7.04
CA VAL A 129 12.38 -8.14 7.30
C VAL A 129 13.54 -7.19 7.13
N ASP A 130 13.42 -6.26 6.18
CA ASP A 130 14.42 -5.21 5.98
C ASP A 130 14.50 -4.30 7.21
N SER A 131 15.71 -3.93 7.63
CA SER A 131 15.97 -3.06 8.77
C SER A 131 15.74 -1.57 8.47
N SER A 132 15.12 -1.25 7.33
CA SER A 132 14.78 0.12 6.97
C SER A 132 13.61 0.64 7.81
N LEU A 133 13.51 1.96 7.97
CA LEU A 133 12.47 2.61 8.79
C LEU A 133 11.04 2.24 8.40
N GLN A 134 10.83 1.86 7.14
CA GLN A 134 9.52 1.49 6.63
C GLN A 134 9.21 0.00 6.80
N GLY A 135 10.22 -0.85 7.08
CA GLY A 135 10.11 -2.30 7.26
C GLY A 135 9.32 -2.97 6.13
N SER A 136 9.95 -3.76 5.27
CA SER A 136 9.19 -4.58 4.29
C SER A 136 9.56 -6.04 4.42
N ILE A 137 8.57 -6.92 4.24
CA ILE A 137 8.83 -8.36 4.13
C ILE A 137 9.38 -8.60 2.73
N LYS A 138 10.59 -9.15 2.68
CA LYS A 138 11.29 -9.53 1.46
C LYS A 138 11.56 -11.02 1.47
N VAL A 139 11.19 -11.72 0.41
CA VAL A 139 11.46 -13.14 0.25
C VAL A 139 12.57 -13.33 -0.77
N TYR A 140 13.71 -13.81 -0.29
CA TYR A 140 14.91 -14.03 -1.08
C TYR A 140 15.01 -15.49 -1.55
N PRO A 141 15.51 -15.73 -2.77
CA PRO A 141 15.88 -17.06 -3.20
C PRO A 141 17.11 -17.56 -2.42
N GLY A 142 17.05 -18.78 -1.90
CA GLY A 142 18.10 -19.41 -1.11
C GLY A 142 17.70 -19.67 0.34
N GLY A 143 18.66 -20.18 1.11
CA GLY A 143 18.45 -20.66 2.48
C GLY A 143 18.66 -19.60 3.57
N LYS A 144 18.70 -20.06 4.81
CA LYS A 144 18.76 -19.28 6.06
C LYS A 144 19.78 -18.14 6.13
N ASP A 145 20.86 -18.18 5.34
CA ASP A 145 21.90 -17.15 5.35
C ASP A 145 21.50 -15.89 4.57
N GLN A 146 20.38 -15.90 3.82
CA GLN A 146 20.00 -14.77 2.98
C GLN A 146 19.71 -13.51 3.76
N CYS A 147 18.99 -13.59 4.89
CA CYS A 147 18.69 -12.39 5.69
C CYS A 147 19.98 -11.70 6.14
N ALA A 148 20.95 -12.47 6.65
CA ALA A 148 22.25 -11.93 7.07
C ALA A 148 23.03 -11.27 5.91
N ARG A 149 23.04 -11.88 4.71
CA ARG A 149 23.69 -11.30 3.52
C ARG A 149 23.08 -9.96 3.11
N HIS A 150 21.78 -9.81 3.31
CA HIS A 150 21.04 -8.60 2.99
C HIS A 150 20.92 -7.63 4.17
N ARG A 151 21.63 -7.88 5.29
CA ARG A 151 21.54 -7.09 6.54
C ARG A 151 20.09 -6.93 7.02
N ALA A 152 19.31 -7.98 6.81
CA ALA A 152 17.92 -8.10 7.18
C ALA A 152 17.78 -9.16 8.27
N ASP A 153 16.65 -9.12 8.96
CA ASP A 153 16.32 -10.07 10.01
C ASP A 153 15.41 -11.19 9.50
N PRO A 154 15.46 -12.41 10.06
CA PRO A 154 14.47 -13.44 9.74
C PRO A 154 13.05 -12.99 10.06
N TYR A 155 12.10 -13.25 9.17
CA TYR A 155 10.68 -13.05 9.47
C TYR A 155 10.19 -14.13 10.45
N LEU A 156 9.65 -13.70 11.60
CA LEU A 156 9.22 -14.60 12.68
C LEU A 156 7.69 -14.78 12.77
N GLY A 157 6.95 -14.21 11.81
CA GLY A 157 5.49 -14.17 11.83
C GLY A 157 4.94 -12.78 12.15
N PRO A 158 3.61 -12.60 12.06
CA PRO A 158 2.97 -11.32 12.21
C PRO A 158 2.84 -10.89 13.67
N THR A 159 2.80 -9.58 13.90
CA THR A 159 2.50 -9.02 15.23
C THR A 159 1.01 -9.16 15.57
N ARG A 160 0.66 -8.99 16.85
CA ARG A 160 -0.76 -8.90 17.24
C ARG A 160 -1.49 -7.74 16.55
N GLU A 161 -0.81 -6.62 16.38
CA GLU A 161 -1.34 -5.42 15.70
C GLU A 161 -1.58 -5.71 14.23
N GLN A 162 -0.64 -6.35 13.54
CA GLN A 162 -0.79 -6.77 12.13
C GLN A 162 -1.93 -7.77 11.94
N LEU A 163 -2.07 -8.73 12.86
CA LEU A 163 -3.21 -9.64 12.89
C LEU A 163 -4.53 -8.91 13.15
N GLY A 164 -4.51 -7.86 13.99
CA GLY A 164 -5.66 -6.99 14.23
C GLY A 164 -6.07 -6.21 12.98
N LEU A 165 -5.11 -5.64 12.25
CA LEU A 165 -5.33 -4.94 10.98
C LEU A 165 -5.86 -5.87 9.89
N SER A 166 -5.31 -7.09 9.79
CA SER A 166 -5.83 -8.12 8.89
C SER A 166 -7.31 -8.41 9.15
N ARG A 167 -7.68 -8.66 10.42
CA ARG A 167 -9.08 -8.91 10.80
C ARG A 167 -9.98 -7.70 10.56
N LEU A 168 -9.48 -6.50 10.83
CA LEU A 168 -10.20 -5.26 10.51
C LEU A 168 -10.53 -5.17 9.02
N ARG A 169 -9.56 -5.44 8.12
CA ARG A 169 -9.78 -5.43 6.67
C ARG A 169 -10.80 -6.49 6.24
N ALA A 170 -10.68 -7.70 6.78
CA ALA A 170 -11.62 -8.79 6.51
C ALA A 170 -13.05 -8.41 6.94
N ASP A 171 -13.23 -7.89 8.16
CA ASP A 171 -14.54 -7.48 8.69
C ASP A 171 -15.17 -6.34 7.89
N LEU A 172 -14.36 -5.36 7.45
CA LEU A 172 -14.86 -4.26 6.62
C LEU A 172 -15.36 -4.77 5.27
N LYS A 173 -14.57 -5.64 4.64
CA LYS A 173 -14.94 -6.27 3.37
C LYS A 173 -16.24 -7.07 3.50
N GLU A 174 -16.40 -7.83 4.59
CA GLU A 174 -17.62 -8.60 4.84
C GLU A 174 -18.82 -7.69 5.14
N ARG A 175 -18.66 -6.74 6.06
CA ARG A 175 -19.75 -5.88 6.54
C ARG A 175 -20.33 -4.97 5.47
N PHE A 176 -19.49 -4.59 4.51
CA PHE A 176 -19.88 -3.72 3.41
C PHE A 176 -19.81 -4.44 2.05
N ALA A 177 -19.90 -5.78 2.07
CA ALA A 177 -20.03 -6.56 0.85
C ALA A 177 -21.13 -5.97 -0.05
N ASP A 178 -20.85 -5.89 -1.34
CA ASP A 178 -21.76 -5.42 -2.40
C ASP A 178 -22.20 -3.94 -2.32
N ARG A 179 -21.70 -3.18 -1.33
CA ARG A 179 -21.99 -1.74 -1.25
C ARG A 179 -21.06 -0.95 -2.16
N THR A 180 -21.67 -0.05 -2.93
CA THR A 180 -20.97 0.91 -3.81
C THR A 180 -20.88 2.31 -3.19
N CYS A 181 -21.45 2.49 -1.99
CA CYS A 181 -21.39 3.74 -1.24
C CYS A 181 -21.56 3.47 0.25
N ILE A 182 -20.59 3.97 1.03
CA ILE A 182 -20.61 3.92 2.49
C ILE A 182 -20.46 5.36 2.99
N PRO A 183 -21.47 5.96 3.62
CA PRO A 183 -21.35 7.28 4.22
C PRO A 183 -20.16 7.38 5.17
N HIS A 184 -19.42 8.50 5.11
CA HIS A 184 -18.28 8.76 6.00
C HIS A 184 -18.58 8.57 7.49
N PRO A 185 -19.70 9.08 8.05
CA PRO A 185 -20.04 8.85 9.45
C PRO A 185 -20.26 7.37 9.77
N GLU A 186 -20.82 6.61 8.83
CA GLU A 186 -21.04 5.16 8.98
C GLU A 186 -19.69 4.43 9.00
N LEU A 187 -18.83 4.69 8.01
CA LEU A 187 -17.51 4.04 7.94
C LEU A 187 -16.67 4.37 9.18
N ARG A 188 -16.59 5.65 9.58
CA ARG A 188 -15.83 6.06 10.78
C ARG A 188 -16.32 5.39 12.05
N LYS A 189 -17.64 5.26 12.21
CA LYS A 189 -18.23 4.56 13.36
C LYS A 189 -17.81 3.09 13.37
N VAL A 190 -17.92 2.41 12.23
CA VAL A 190 -17.50 1.00 12.11
C VAL A 190 -16.00 0.84 12.36
N MET A 191 -15.16 1.71 11.82
CA MET A 191 -13.72 1.70 12.06
C MET A 191 -13.39 1.81 13.56
N SER A 192 -14.03 2.75 14.28
CA SER A 192 -13.84 2.91 15.72
C SER A 192 -14.26 1.68 16.53
N GLU A 193 -15.38 1.04 16.15
CA GLU A 193 -15.82 -0.23 16.74
C GLU A 193 -14.77 -1.33 16.52
N LEU A 194 -14.24 -1.44 15.29
CA LEU A 194 -13.26 -2.48 14.93
C LEU A 194 -11.89 -2.23 15.55
N PHE A 195 -11.43 -0.97 15.67
CA PHE A 195 -10.20 -0.64 16.38
C PHE A 195 -10.24 -1.13 17.82
N THR A 196 -11.33 -0.86 18.51
CA THR A 196 -11.54 -1.32 19.89
C THR A 196 -11.61 -2.85 19.95
N ARG A 197 -12.37 -3.48 19.05
CA ARG A 197 -12.54 -4.95 19.01
C ARG A 197 -11.22 -5.68 18.80
N TYR A 198 -10.34 -5.15 17.96
CA TYR A 198 -9.09 -5.80 17.56
C TYR A 198 -7.86 -5.32 18.31
N GLY A 199 -8.03 -4.50 19.35
CA GLY A 199 -6.93 -4.01 20.19
C GLY A 199 -5.95 -3.13 19.42
N LEU A 200 -6.46 -2.34 18.47
CA LEU A 200 -5.70 -1.39 17.68
C LEU A 200 -5.66 -0.03 18.41
N ASP A 201 -5.11 -0.03 19.62
CA ASP A 201 -5.05 1.14 20.47
C ASP A 201 -4.18 2.25 19.84
N GLY A 202 -4.69 3.47 19.83
CA GLY A 202 -4.02 4.62 19.20
C GLY A 202 -4.18 4.70 17.68
N TRP A 203 -4.95 3.80 17.07
CA TRP A 203 -5.32 3.92 15.67
C TRP A 203 -6.45 4.91 15.44
N GLU A 204 -6.35 5.65 14.35
CA GLU A 204 -7.34 6.67 13.98
C GLU A 204 -7.77 6.55 12.51
N ALA A 205 -9.01 6.96 12.23
CA ALA A 205 -9.50 7.11 10.87
C ALA A 205 -9.62 8.60 10.51
N ARG A 206 -8.83 9.08 9.55
CA ARG A 206 -8.75 10.50 9.14
C ARG A 206 -9.13 10.68 7.67
N HIS A 207 -9.53 11.88 7.24
CA HIS A 207 -9.84 12.12 5.83
C HIS A 207 -8.58 12.54 5.04
N PHE A 208 -8.36 11.98 3.84
CA PHE A 208 -7.13 12.17 3.05
C PHE A 208 -6.90 13.61 2.58
N GLN A 209 -7.95 14.38 2.30
CA GLN A 209 -7.82 15.72 1.71
C GLN A 209 -7.73 16.84 2.75
N THR A 210 -8.14 16.57 3.98
CA THR A 210 -8.40 17.60 4.98
C THR A 210 -8.26 17.00 6.38
N GLY A 211 -7.07 17.11 6.98
CA GLY A 211 -6.81 16.61 8.33
C GLY A 211 -7.87 17.01 9.37
N ASP A 212 -8.59 18.13 9.16
CA ASP A 212 -9.61 18.66 10.06
C ASP A 212 -10.93 19.14 9.41
N LYS A 213 -11.18 18.88 8.10
CA LYS A 213 -12.48 19.26 7.49
C LYS A 213 -13.34 18.06 7.19
N GLU A 214 -14.66 18.27 7.32
CA GLU A 214 -15.66 17.29 6.92
C GLU A 214 -15.49 16.90 5.44
N PRO A 215 -15.66 15.61 5.13
CA PRO A 215 -15.55 15.09 3.76
C PRO A 215 -16.55 15.76 2.83
N GLU A 216 -16.13 16.06 1.60
CA GLU A 216 -16.97 16.75 0.62
C GLU A 216 -17.88 15.76 -0.15
N GLY A 217 -17.51 14.48 -0.20
CA GLY A 217 -18.26 13.42 -0.87
C GLY A 217 -19.26 12.69 0.03
N PRO A 218 -20.38 12.16 -0.53
CA PRO A 218 -21.37 11.41 0.23
C PRO A 218 -20.92 10.00 0.61
N CYS A 219 -19.87 9.46 -0.03
CA CYS A 219 -19.37 8.10 0.17
C CYS A 219 -17.88 8.11 0.49
N ALA A 220 -17.47 7.16 1.32
CA ALA A 220 -16.10 6.95 1.76
C ALA A 220 -15.56 5.61 1.27
N ASP A 221 -14.25 5.56 1.04
CA ASP A 221 -13.45 4.35 0.89
C ASP A 221 -12.20 4.43 1.77
N ILE A 222 -11.43 3.33 1.83
CA ILE A 222 -10.09 3.35 2.43
C ILE A 222 -9.09 3.71 1.34
N GLY A 223 -8.43 4.86 1.49
CA GLY A 223 -7.43 5.33 0.54
C GLY A 223 -6.01 4.87 0.88
N LEU A 224 -5.61 4.93 2.15
CA LEU A 224 -4.26 4.57 2.60
C LEU A 224 -4.27 4.10 4.06
N ILE A 225 -3.48 3.07 4.36
CA ILE A 225 -3.17 2.66 5.73
C ILE A 225 -1.72 3.08 6.00
N ASP A 226 -1.53 3.97 6.97
CA ASP A 226 -0.23 4.42 7.45
C ASP A 226 0.03 3.76 8.81
N GLU A 227 0.64 2.57 8.78
CA GLU A 227 0.93 1.82 10.01
C GLU A 227 1.92 2.52 10.95
N PRO A 228 2.98 3.19 10.45
CA PRO A 228 3.87 3.98 11.31
C PRO A 228 3.14 5.05 12.12
N GLU A 229 2.22 5.79 11.49
CA GLU A 229 1.45 6.85 12.15
C GLU A 229 0.16 6.31 12.81
N ARG A 230 -0.17 5.03 12.61
CA ARG A 230 -1.43 4.39 13.04
C ARG A 230 -2.67 5.11 12.52
N VAL A 231 -2.62 5.58 11.28
CA VAL A 231 -3.73 6.30 10.64
C VAL A 231 -4.25 5.53 9.44
N ILE A 232 -5.57 5.34 9.38
CA ILE A 232 -6.26 4.90 8.17
C ILE A 232 -6.92 6.13 7.53
N PHE A 233 -6.41 6.51 6.36
CA PHE A 233 -6.95 7.61 5.59
C PHE A 233 -8.16 7.15 4.76
N LEU A 234 -9.28 7.82 4.98
CA LEU A 234 -10.51 7.69 4.22
C LEU A 234 -10.51 8.67 3.05
N GLY A 235 -10.89 8.20 1.87
CA GLY A 235 -11.06 9.01 0.67
C GLY A 235 -12.53 9.32 0.38
N ASP A 236 -12.75 10.20 -0.59
CA ASP A 236 -14.08 10.37 -1.20
C ASP A 236 -14.26 9.35 -2.31
N HIS A 237 -15.31 8.53 -2.20
CA HIS A 237 -15.65 7.50 -3.18
C HIS A 237 -16.80 7.94 -4.07
N LYS A 238 -16.77 7.55 -5.35
CA LYS A 238 -17.85 7.86 -6.28
C LYS A 238 -19.01 6.87 -6.10
N PRO A 239 -20.26 7.34 -5.93
CA PRO A 239 -21.41 6.42 -5.89
C PRO A 239 -21.49 5.56 -7.16
N GLY A 240 -21.85 4.29 -7.00
CA GLY A 240 -22.06 3.36 -8.11
C GLY A 240 -20.80 2.69 -8.65
N THR A 241 -19.60 3.06 -8.17
CA THR A 241 -18.38 2.26 -8.39
C THR A 241 -18.19 1.26 -7.25
N PRO A 242 -17.69 0.04 -7.51
CA PRO A 242 -17.34 -0.90 -6.46
C PRO A 242 -16.34 -0.28 -5.48
N VAL A 243 -16.54 -0.48 -4.18
CA VAL A 243 -15.54 -0.10 -3.16
C VAL A 243 -14.41 -1.12 -3.21
N HIS A 244 -13.17 -0.64 -3.30
CA HIS A 244 -11.99 -1.48 -3.21
C HIS A 244 -11.55 -1.59 -1.75
N TRP A 245 -11.36 -2.82 -1.29
CA TRP A 245 -10.87 -3.12 0.05
C TRP A 245 -9.39 -3.46 -0.03
N PRO A 246 -8.52 -2.80 0.77
CA PRO A 246 -7.13 -3.20 0.92
C PRO A 246 -6.97 -4.52 1.68
#